data_AF-A0A954FZY2-F1
#
_entry.id   AF-A0A954FZY2-F1
#
_cell.length_a   1.000
_cell.length_b   1.000
_cell.length_c   1.000
_cell.angle_alpha   90.00
_cell.angle_beta   90.00
_cell.angle_gamma   90.00
#
_symmetry.space_group_name_H-M   'P 1'
#
loop_
_entity.id
_entity.type
_entity.pdbx_description
1 polymer ?
#
loop_
_entity_poly.entity_id
_entity_poly.type
_entity_poly.pdbx_seq_one_letter_code
_entity_poly.pdbx_strand_id
1 'polypeptide(L)'
;MKKCKVCNKPAVYHLTEIQNGQAQALHFCEDHFQEYISGQAPQDEWEPQDEATLIELNSQDLELDEELECPNCGITFQEFRSEGRLGCPHDYIAFREPLIQLL
;
A
#
# COMPACT_ATOMS: atom_id res chain seq x y z
N MET A 1 -24.10 -16.04 -13.19
CA MET A 1 -22.89 -15.23 -13.48
C MET A 1 -23.33 -13.80 -13.67
N LYS A 2 -22.75 -12.85 -12.91
CA LYS A 2 -23.09 -11.44 -13.05
C LYS A 2 -22.30 -10.85 -14.22
N LYS A 3 -22.92 -9.93 -14.96
CA LYS A 3 -22.31 -9.25 -16.11
C LYS A 3 -21.79 -7.89 -15.68
N CYS A 4 -20.85 -7.35 -16.45
CA CYS A 4 -20.40 -5.98 -16.27
C CYS A 4 -21.60 -5.01 -16.38
N LYS A 5 -21.60 -3.95 -15.57
CA LYS A 5 -22.60 -2.87 -15.62
C LYS A 5 -22.57 -2.10 -16.94
N VAL A 6 -21.39 -1.99 -17.56
CA VAL A 6 -21.16 -1.16 -18.75
C VAL A 6 -21.24 -1.98 -20.05
N CYS A 7 -20.83 -3.24 -20.03
CA CYS A 7 -20.84 -4.10 -21.22
C CYS A 7 -21.32 -5.53 -20.92
N ASN A 8 -21.42 -6.37 -21.96
CA ASN A 8 -21.96 -7.72 -21.83
C ASN A 8 -20.91 -8.79 -21.42
N LYS A 9 -19.66 -8.39 -21.10
CA LYS A 9 -18.60 -9.29 -20.61
C LYS A 9 -18.93 -9.83 -19.21
N PRO A 10 -18.41 -11.02 -18.82
CA PRO A 10 -18.55 -11.51 -17.46
C PRO A 10 -17.88 -10.53 -16.47
N ALA A 11 -18.55 -10.27 -15.34
CA ALA A 11 -17.96 -9.47 -14.28
C ALA A 11 -16.96 -10.30 -13.48
N VAL A 12 -15.75 -9.75 -13.30
CA VAL A 12 -14.67 -10.32 -12.50
C VAL A 12 -14.40 -9.49 -11.23
N TYR A 13 -14.91 -8.26 -11.17
CA TYR A 13 -14.87 -7.38 -9.99
C TYR A 13 -16.26 -7.18 -9.37
N HIS A 14 -16.29 -7.15 -8.04
CA HIS A 14 -17.46 -6.79 -7.23
C HIS A 14 -17.09 -5.66 -6.28
N LEU A 15 -17.69 -4.49 -6.47
CA LEU A 15 -17.45 -3.29 -5.68
C LEU A 15 -18.71 -2.97 -4.87
N THR A 16 -18.56 -2.62 -3.60
CA THR A 16 -19.66 -2.09 -2.77
C THR A 16 -19.37 -0.64 -2.46
N GLU A 17 -20.19 0.25 -3.00
CA GLU A 17 -20.04 1.69 -2.84
C GLU A 17 -21.12 2.24 -1.91
N ILE A 18 -20.76 3.18 -1.05
CA ILE A 18 -21.71 3.82 -0.13
C ILE A 18 -21.97 5.23 -0.64
N GLN A 19 -23.13 5.46 -1.26
CA GLN A 19 -23.58 6.79 -1.67
C GLN A 19 -24.74 7.21 -0.77
N ASN A 20 -24.65 8.39 -0.14
CA ASN A 20 -25.69 8.94 0.75
C ASN A 20 -26.12 7.97 1.88
N GLY A 21 -25.18 7.19 2.42
CA GLY A 21 -25.45 6.21 3.49
C GLY A 21 -26.10 4.91 3.01
N GLN A 22 -26.31 4.74 1.69
CA GLN A 22 -26.85 3.52 1.11
C GLN A 22 -25.76 2.75 0.38
N ALA A 23 -25.59 1.47 0.73
CA ALA A 23 -24.65 0.58 0.06
C ALA A 23 -25.24 0.05 -1.26
N GLN A 24 -24.53 0.28 -2.36
CA GLN A 24 -24.85 -0.23 -3.69
C GLN A 24 -23.76 -1.19 -4.18
N ALA A 25 -24.17 -2.38 -4.62
CA ALA A 25 -23.28 -3.37 -5.21
C ALA A 25 -23.15 -3.16 -6.74
N LEU A 26 -21.91 -2.95 -7.20
CA LEU A 26 -21.53 -2.76 -8.59
C LEU A 26 -20.68 -3.93 -9.09
N HIS A 27 -20.84 -4.29 -10.37
CA HIS A 27 -20.15 -5.41 -10.99
C HIS A 27 -19.49 -4.96 -12.30
N PHE A 28 -18.18 -5.19 -12.44
CA PHE A 28 -17.41 -4.75 -13.60
C PHE A 28 -16.57 -5.88 -14.20
N CYS A 29 -16.32 -5.80 -15.51
CA CYS A 29 -15.24 -6.55 -16.14
C CYS A 29 -13.90 -5.82 -15.90
N GLU A 30 -12.79 -6.43 -16.30
CA GLU A 30 -11.45 -5.86 -16.09
C GLU A 30 -11.26 -4.47 -16.70
N ASP A 31 -11.55 -4.28 -17.99
CA ASP A 31 -11.47 -2.95 -18.65
C ASP A 31 -12.24 -1.87 -17.88
N HIS A 32 -13.56 -2.06 -17.71
CA HIS A 32 -14.41 -1.05 -17.12
C HIS A 32 -14.15 -0.83 -15.62
N PHE A 33 -13.54 -1.78 -14.92
CA PHE A 33 -13.10 -1.56 -13.55
C PHE A 33 -11.91 -0.59 -13.51
N GLN A 34 -10.93 -0.77 -14.40
CA GLN A 34 -9.77 0.13 -14.51
C GLN A 34 -10.20 1.55 -14.91
N GLU A 35 -11.12 1.69 -15.87
CA GLU A 35 -11.67 3.00 -16.24
C GLU A 35 -12.44 3.65 -15.08
N TYR A 36 -13.24 2.86 -14.34
CA TYR A 36 -14.01 3.34 -13.20
C TYR A 36 -13.10 3.92 -12.10
N ILE A 37 -12.05 3.19 -11.70
CA ILE A 37 -11.13 3.64 -10.64
C ILE A 37 -10.22 4.78 -11.11
N SER A 38 -9.84 4.80 -12.39
CA SER A 38 -9.00 5.88 -12.94
C SER A 38 -9.76 7.20 -12.97
N GLY A 39 -11.07 7.18 -13.24
CA GLY A 39 -11.94 8.35 -13.15
C GLY A 39 -12.35 8.74 -11.72
N GLN A 40 -11.99 7.94 -10.71
CA GLN A 40 -12.25 8.19 -9.28
C GLN A 40 -10.97 8.49 -8.51
N ALA A 41 -9.84 8.67 -9.18
CA ALA A 41 -8.66 9.22 -8.54
C ALA A 41 -9.10 10.51 -7.81
N PRO A 42 -8.93 10.58 -6.47
CA PRO A 42 -9.17 11.82 -5.78
C PRO A 42 -8.38 12.88 -6.52
N GLN A 43 -9.05 13.96 -6.92
CA GLN A 43 -8.39 15.21 -7.27
C GLN A 43 -7.81 15.76 -5.96
N ASP A 44 -6.85 15.04 -5.38
CA ASP A 44 -5.85 15.69 -4.57
C ASP A 44 -5.00 16.42 -5.62
N GLU A 45 -5.34 17.70 -5.79
CA GLU A 45 -4.58 18.66 -6.58
C GLU A 45 -3.17 18.73 -6.00
N TRP A 46 -2.31 17.81 -6.43
CA TRP A 46 -0.89 18.02 -6.46
C TRP A 46 -0.49 18.07 -7.93
N GLU A 47 -0.60 19.27 -8.53
CA GLU A 47 0.00 19.54 -9.83
C GLU A 47 1.52 19.34 -9.72
N PRO A 48 2.12 18.40 -10.47
CA PRO A 48 3.56 18.35 -10.61
C PRO A 48 3.94 19.41 -11.65
N GLN A 49 4.19 20.63 -11.20
CA GLN A 49 5.06 21.55 -11.95
C GLN A 49 6.50 21.25 -11.54
N ASP A 50 7.35 21.15 -12.55
CA ASP A 50 8.79 20.87 -12.48
C ASP A 50 9.19 19.38 -12.58
N GLU A 51 9.24 18.98 -13.85
CA GLU A 51 10.31 18.19 -14.45
C GLU A 51 11.62 18.31 -13.64
N ALA A 52 12.19 17.18 -13.24
CA ALA A 52 13.41 17.03 -12.43
C ALA A 52 13.25 17.21 -10.91
N THR A 53 12.29 16.51 -10.31
CA THR A 53 12.46 16.00 -8.94
C THR A 53 12.73 14.51 -9.02
N LEU A 54 14.02 14.16 -8.99
CA LEU A 54 14.42 12.91 -8.35
C LEU A 54 13.61 12.81 -7.07
N ILE A 55 12.88 11.71 -6.88
CA ILE A 55 12.27 11.40 -5.60
C ILE A 55 13.45 11.14 -4.67
N GLU A 56 14.01 12.23 -4.15
CA GLU A 56 14.72 12.26 -2.88
C GLU A 56 13.63 11.94 -1.88
N LEU A 57 13.42 10.62 -1.72
CA LEU A 57 12.84 10.04 -0.53
C LEU A 57 13.47 10.84 0.60
N ASN A 58 12.64 11.61 1.30
CA ASN A 58 13.05 12.34 2.48
C ASN A 58 13.52 11.28 3.49
N SER A 59 14.78 10.89 3.37
CA SER A 59 15.62 10.41 4.44
C SER A 59 15.74 11.58 5.41
N GLN A 60 14.65 11.86 6.12
CA GLN A 60 14.80 12.16 7.53
C GLN A 60 15.42 10.90 8.10
N ASP A 61 16.75 10.92 8.05
CA ASP A 61 17.71 10.03 8.66
C ASP A 61 17.35 10.03 10.15
N LEU A 62 16.34 9.24 10.48
CA LEU A 62 16.25 8.63 11.78
C LEU A 62 17.43 7.68 11.72
N GLU A 63 18.52 8.07 12.39
CA GLU A 63 19.66 7.24 12.77
C GLU A 63 19.13 6.05 13.61
N LEU A 64 18.27 5.23 13.02
CA LEU A 64 17.79 3.98 13.56
C LEU A 64 18.93 3.04 13.31
N ASP A 65 19.79 2.89 14.32
CA ASP A 65 20.92 1.96 14.39
C ASP A 65 20.76 0.83 13.36
N GLU A 66 21.38 1.02 12.18
CA GLU A 66 21.31 0.05 11.07
C GLU A 66 21.95 -1.29 11.47
N GLU A 67 22.63 -1.30 12.63
CA GLU A 67 23.30 -2.41 13.29
C GLU A 67 22.42 -3.13 14.33
N LEU A 68 21.13 -2.80 14.45
CA LEU A 68 20.22 -3.52 15.34
C LEU A 68 20.10 -5.00 14.95
N GLU A 69 20.61 -5.88 15.81
CA GLU A 69 20.55 -7.34 15.68
C GLU A 69 19.62 -7.94 16.75
N CYS A 70 18.80 -8.92 16.37
CA CYS A 70 18.03 -9.67 17.35
C CYS A 70 18.92 -10.64 18.15
N PRO A 71 18.96 -10.57 19.49
CA PRO A 71 19.79 -11.44 20.31
C PRO A 71 19.35 -12.92 20.30
N ASN A 72 18.18 -13.24 19.75
CA ASN A 72 17.64 -14.60 19.73
C ASN A 72 17.88 -15.34 18.41
N CYS A 73 17.75 -14.66 17.27
CA CYS A 73 17.90 -15.28 15.95
C CYS A 73 19.05 -14.68 15.12
N GLY A 74 19.62 -13.55 15.53
CA GLY A 74 20.73 -12.90 14.85
C GLY A 74 20.34 -12.14 13.57
N ILE A 75 19.04 -12.02 13.25
CA ILE A 75 18.63 -11.22 12.09
C ILE A 75 18.90 -9.75 12.38
N THR A 76 19.38 -9.03 11.38
CA THR A 76 19.56 -7.58 11.46
C THR A 76 18.32 -6.83 11.00
N PHE A 77 18.15 -5.59 11.46
CA PHE A 77 17.06 -4.74 10.99
C PHE A 77 17.15 -4.45 9.48
N GLN A 78 18.36 -4.41 8.92
CA GLN A 78 18.59 -4.24 7.48
C GLN A 78 18.09 -5.44 6.66
N GLU A 79 18.31 -6.66 7.14
CA GLU A 79 17.77 -7.88 6.52
C GLU A 79 16.25 -7.86 6.55
N PHE A 80 15.64 -7.48 7.67
CA PHE A 80 14.18 -7.27 7.75
C PHE A 80 13.68 -6.24 6.72
N ARG A 81 14.36 -5.09 6.54
CA ARG A 81 13.95 -4.09 5.53
C ARG A 81 14.05 -4.62 4.10
N SER A 82 15.00 -5.51 3.84
CA SER A 82 15.23 -6.07 2.49
C SER A 82 14.28 -7.22 2.17
N GLU A 83 13.99 -8.09 3.14
CA GLU A 83 13.18 -9.30 2.96
C GLU A 83 11.71 -9.11 3.36
N GLY A 84 11.41 -8.12 4.20
CA GLY A 84 10.08 -7.81 4.71
C GLY A 84 9.52 -8.84 5.69
N ARG A 85 10.35 -9.72 6.26
CA ARG A 85 9.94 -10.74 7.24
C ARG A 85 10.85 -10.74 8.46
N LEU A 86 10.23 -10.95 9.61
CA LEU A 86 10.94 -11.12 10.88
C LEU A 86 11.32 -12.60 11.04
N GLY A 87 12.49 -12.86 11.60
CA GLY A 87 13.06 -14.19 11.80
C GLY A 87 12.51 -14.92 13.04
N CYS A 88 12.14 -14.22 14.11
CA CYS A 88 11.53 -14.83 15.28
C CYS A 88 10.58 -13.88 16.05
N PRO A 89 9.78 -14.40 17.01
CA PRO A 89 8.86 -13.57 17.79
C PRO A 89 9.54 -12.47 18.63
N HIS A 90 10.82 -12.65 18.98
CA HIS A 90 11.58 -11.67 19.76
C HIS A 90 11.89 -10.40 18.95
N ASP A 91 11.84 -10.47 17.61
CA ASP A 91 12.17 -9.36 16.72
C ASP A 91 11.18 -8.20 16.83
N TYR A 92 9.92 -8.49 17.19
CA TYR A 92 8.92 -7.46 17.51
C TYR A 92 9.29 -6.61 18.72
N ILE A 93 10.11 -7.17 19.62
CA ILE A 93 10.60 -6.49 20.82
C ILE A 93 11.91 -5.77 20.48
N ALA A 94 12.84 -6.49 19.82
CA ALA A 94 14.14 -5.96 19.44
C ALA A 94 14.04 -4.75 18.50
N PHE A 95 13.11 -4.79 17.54
CA PHE A 95 12.92 -3.73 16.53
C PHE A 95 11.70 -2.87 16.80
N ARG A 96 11.20 -2.81 18.04
CA ARG A 96 9.95 -2.12 18.37
C ARG A 96 9.95 -0.65 17.96
N GLU A 97 11.02 0.08 18.26
CA GLU A 97 11.15 1.51 17.94
C GLU A 97 11.12 1.78 16.43
N PRO A 98 11.97 1.13 15.61
CA PRO A 98 11.93 1.35 14.17
C PRO A 98 10.68 0.77 13.49
N LEU A 99 10.07 -0.29 14.02
CA LEU A 99 8.79 -0.81 13.51
C LEU A 99 7.63 0.18 13.69
N ILE A 100 7.59 0.92 14.80
CA ILE A 100 6.54 1.93 15.06
C ILE A 100 6.64 3.08 14.06
N GLN A 101 7.83 3.43 13.61
CA GLN A 101 8.04 4.53 12.66
C GLN A 101 7.64 4.18 11.23
N LEU A 102 7.41 2.89 10.94
CA LEU A 102 6.97 2.39 9.63
C LEU A 102 5.44 2.25 9.52
N LEU A 103 4.68 2.53 10.58
CA LEU A 103 3.21 2.45 10.66
C LEU A 103 2.56 3.82 10.45
#